data_AF-A0A821PX41-F1
#
_entry.id   AF-A0A821PX41-F1
#
_cell.length_a   1.000
_cell.length_b   1.000
_cell.length_c   1.000
_cell.angle_alpha   90.00
_cell.angle_beta   90.00
_cell.angle_gamma   90.00
#
_symmetry.space_group_name_H-M   'P 1'
#
loop_
_entity.id
_entity.type
_entity.pdbx_description
1 polymer ?
#
loop_
_entity_poly.entity_id
_entity_poly.type
_entity_poly.pdbx_seq_one_letter_code
_entity_poly.pdbx_strand_id
1 'polypeptide(L)'
;MAPNSKKDVTDIEFVGTEESKLEKLVGPQAGPWKQIQIQKSFIHVVYGNLVVFGYFHLAALYGLYLGSTAGPAWSTIIFHCVTFVFALFGLTAGSHLWSYNAVKAKLLLQIILIIASYLTFQYSVLNNVRDHRLHHRYTDTDADPHNATRGIFFSHLGWLLVKKHPEVKRRGKFTDLRDVKANPVLMFPHKPFKQCFGREQVLDRL
;
A
#
# COMPACT_ATOMS: atom_id res chain seq x y z
N MET A 1 -9.76 0.89 -16.96
CA MET A 1 -8.67 0.83 -17.96
C MET A 1 -9.17 0.02 -19.13
N ALA A 2 -8.95 0.45 -20.38
CA ALA A 2 -9.51 -0.24 -21.55
C ALA A 2 -8.77 -1.57 -21.80
N PRO A 3 -9.48 -2.68 -22.05
CA PRO A 3 -8.87 -3.97 -22.32
C PRO A 3 -8.07 -3.97 -23.64
N ASN A 4 -6.88 -4.59 -23.62
CA ASN A 4 -5.99 -4.66 -24.79
C ASN A 4 -6.33 -5.84 -25.73
N SER A 5 -7.23 -6.74 -25.34
CA SER A 5 -7.65 -7.89 -26.14
C SER A 5 -9.11 -8.27 -25.87
N LYS A 6 -9.76 -8.97 -26.81
CA LYS A 6 -11.13 -9.49 -26.62
C LYS A 6 -11.26 -10.39 -25.39
N LYS A 7 -10.20 -11.16 -25.09
CA LYS A 7 -10.13 -11.98 -23.88
C LYS A 7 -10.07 -11.13 -22.61
N ASP A 8 -9.34 -10.02 -22.65
CA ASP A 8 -9.31 -9.09 -21.52
C ASP A 8 -10.67 -8.43 -21.27
N VAL A 9 -11.44 -8.13 -22.33
CA VAL A 9 -12.81 -7.61 -22.22
C VAL A 9 -13.68 -8.63 -21.48
N THR A 10 -13.70 -9.88 -21.94
CA THR A 10 -14.53 -10.93 -21.35
C THR A 10 -14.14 -11.23 -19.91
N ASP A 11 -12.84 -11.21 -19.60
CA ASP A 11 -12.35 -11.41 -18.24
C ASP A 11 -12.75 -10.26 -17.31
N ILE A 12 -12.70 -9.00 -17.78
CA ILE A 12 -13.16 -7.83 -17.00
C ILE A 12 -14.66 -7.87 -16.78
N GLU A 13 -15.44 -8.22 -17.80
CA GLU A 13 -16.89 -8.35 -17.70
C GLU A 13 -17.28 -9.48 -16.73
N PHE A 14 -16.59 -10.61 -16.78
CA PHE A 14 -16.79 -11.72 -15.84
C PHE A 14 -16.44 -11.32 -14.41
N VAL A 15 -15.28 -10.69 -14.19
CA VAL A 15 -14.88 -10.17 -12.87
C VAL A 15 -15.88 -9.13 -12.38
N GLY A 16 -16.34 -8.22 -13.24
CA GLY A 16 -17.33 -7.20 -12.89
C GLY A 16 -18.70 -7.78 -12.54
N THR A 17 -19.12 -8.86 -13.20
CA THR A 17 -20.37 -9.56 -12.90
C THR A 17 -20.31 -10.40 -11.63
N GLU A 18 -19.15 -11.01 -11.32
CA GLU A 18 -18.95 -11.66 -10.02
C GLU A 18 -18.84 -10.65 -8.87
N GLU A 19 -18.19 -9.52 -9.10
CA GLU A 19 -18.08 -8.46 -8.11
C GLU A 19 -19.42 -7.77 -7.83
N SER A 20 -20.27 -7.60 -8.85
CA SER A 20 -21.61 -7.00 -8.68
C SER A 20 -22.55 -7.87 -7.86
N LYS A 21 -22.28 -9.19 -7.76
CA LYS A 21 -22.98 -10.10 -6.85
C LYS A 21 -22.59 -9.89 -5.38
N LEU A 22 -21.48 -9.18 -5.09
CA LEU A 22 -21.13 -8.84 -3.72
C LEU A 22 -22.03 -7.71 -3.21
N GLU A 23 -22.50 -7.86 -1.98
CA GLU A 23 -23.29 -6.83 -1.30
C GLU A 23 -22.59 -5.47 -1.34
N LYS A 24 -23.31 -4.41 -1.68
CA LYS A 24 -22.75 -3.06 -1.72
C LYS A 24 -22.36 -2.63 -0.31
N LEU A 25 -21.06 -2.40 -0.07
CA LEU A 25 -20.61 -1.89 1.21
C LEU A 25 -21.06 -0.43 1.35
N VAL A 26 -21.64 -0.12 2.49
CA VAL A 26 -21.96 1.23 2.92
C VAL A 26 -20.89 1.64 3.92
N GLY A 27 -20.38 2.87 3.81
CA GLY A 27 -19.45 3.39 4.80
C GLY A 27 -20.11 3.44 6.18
N PRO A 28 -19.36 3.22 7.27
CA PRO A 28 -19.93 3.11 8.61
C PRO A 28 -20.60 4.41 9.10
N GLN A 29 -20.38 5.53 8.40
CA GLN A 29 -21.08 6.81 8.58
C GLN A 29 -22.61 6.71 8.34
N ALA A 30 -23.10 5.63 7.68
CA ALA A 30 -24.50 5.42 7.34
C ALA A 30 -25.06 4.05 7.78
N GLY A 31 -24.35 3.30 8.64
CA GLY A 31 -24.72 1.93 9.04
C GLY A 31 -25.20 1.81 10.51
N PRO A 32 -26.04 0.81 10.85
CA PRO A 32 -26.48 0.55 12.22
C PRO A 32 -25.33 0.01 13.11
N TRP A 33 -25.39 0.30 14.42
CA TRP A 33 -24.39 -0.02 15.46
C TRP A 33 -23.79 -1.44 15.45
N LYS A 34 -24.51 -2.43 14.90
CA LYS A 34 -24.05 -3.81 14.73
C LYS A 34 -22.79 -3.93 13.86
N GLN A 35 -22.65 -3.05 12.87
CA GLN A 35 -21.52 -3.04 11.94
C GLN A 35 -20.21 -2.60 12.62
N ILE A 36 -20.32 -1.68 13.59
CA ILE A 36 -19.21 -1.21 14.44
C ILE A 36 -18.70 -2.33 15.37
N GLN A 37 -19.57 -3.19 15.89
CA GLN A 37 -19.17 -4.34 16.72
C GLN A 37 -18.46 -5.45 15.93
N ILE A 38 -18.93 -5.76 14.72
CA ILE A 38 -18.27 -6.69 13.80
C ILE A 38 -16.86 -6.16 13.46
N GLN A 39 -16.71 -4.86 13.24
CA GLN A 39 -15.43 -4.21 13.01
C GLN A 39 -14.42 -4.37 14.15
N LYS A 40 -14.86 -4.26 15.42
CA LYS A 40 -14.00 -4.46 16.61
C LYS A 40 -13.51 -5.91 16.76
N SER A 41 -14.26 -6.88 16.24
CA SER A 41 -13.92 -8.31 16.39
C SER A 41 -12.73 -8.78 15.55
N PHE A 42 -12.22 -7.96 14.62
CA PHE A 42 -11.13 -8.30 13.71
C PHE A 42 -9.78 -7.64 14.01
N ILE A 43 -9.64 -6.94 15.15
CA ILE A 43 -8.40 -6.25 15.51
C ILE A 43 -7.39 -7.27 16.05
N HIS A 44 -6.76 -8.00 15.13
CA HIS A 44 -5.60 -8.83 15.43
C HIS A 44 -4.33 -8.04 15.18
N VAL A 45 -3.64 -7.65 16.25
CA VAL A 45 -2.37 -6.92 16.18
C VAL A 45 -1.28 -7.83 15.63
N VAL A 46 -0.53 -7.31 14.66
CA VAL A 46 0.66 -7.94 14.10
C VAL A 46 1.87 -7.43 14.88
N TYR A 47 2.25 -8.15 15.94
CA TYR A 47 3.33 -7.76 16.85
C TYR A 47 4.68 -7.54 16.14
N GLY A 48 4.96 -8.28 15.05
CA GLY A 48 6.17 -8.05 14.25
C GLY A 48 6.23 -6.64 13.66
N ASN A 49 5.12 -6.17 13.08
CA ASN A 49 5.04 -4.82 12.54
C ASN A 49 5.14 -3.79 13.67
N LEU A 50 4.49 -4.04 14.80
CA LEU A 50 4.57 -3.16 15.98
C LEU A 50 6.01 -2.95 16.46
N VAL A 51 6.81 -4.02 16.56
CA VAL A 51 8.21 -3.92 16.97
C VAL A 51 9.04 -3.15 15.93
N VAL A 52 8.86 -3.44 14.64
CA VAL A 52 9.60 -2.79 13.56
C VAL A 52 9.29 -1.29 13.50
N PHE A 53 8.01 -0.91 13.48
CA PHE A 53 7.61 0.48 13.46
C PHE A 53 8.03 1.18 14.76
N GLY A 54 7.86 0.54 15.93
CA GLY A 54 8.32 1.08 17.20
C GLY A 54 9.82 1.38 17.20
N TYR A 55 10.64 0.44 16.71
CA TYR A 55 12.09 0.63 16.56
C TYR A 55 12.43 1.82 15.66
N PHE A 56 11.80 1.94 14.48
CA PHE A 56 12.08 3.06 13.58
C PHE A 56 11.70 4.42 14.17
N HIS A 57 10.61 4.51 14.94
CA HIS A 57 10.23 5.75 15.61
C HIS A 57 11.22 6.11 16.73
N LEU A 58 11.65 5.14 17.53
CA LEU A 58 12.68 5.36 18.56
C LEU A 58 14.03 5.76 17.94
N ALA A 59 14.43 5.10 16.84
CA ALA A 59 15.64 5.44 16.11
C ALA A 59 15.57 6.85 15.50
N ALA A 60 14.40 7.27 14.99
CA ALA A 60 14.19 8.62 14.48
C ALA A 60 14.29 9.68 15.59
N LEU A 61 13.70 9.43 16.77
CA LEU A 61 13.83 10.32 17.93
C LEU A 61 15.29 10.44 18.40
N TYR A 62 16.01 9.31 18.44
CA TYR A 62 17.43 9.30 18.78
C TYR A 62 18.28 10.03 17.72
N GLY A 63 17.97 9.83 16.44
CA GLY A 63 18.62 10.57 15.35
C GLY A 63 18.39 12.07 15.42
N LEU A 64 17.18 12.50 15.80
CA LEU A 64 16.87 13.92 16.03
C LEU A 64 17.65 14.49 17.21
N TYR A 65 17.76 13.73 18.32
CA TYR A 65 18.57 14.10 19.48
C TYR A 65 20.05 14.26 19.12
N LEU A 66 20.63 13.32 18.36
CA LEU A 66 22.01 13.44 17.88
C LEU A 66 22.17 14.60 16.90
N GLY A 67 21.18 14.83 16.05
CA GLY A 67 21.18 15.93 15.09
C GLY A 67 21.24 17.31 15.76
N SER A 68 20.62 17.47 16.93
CA SER A 68 20.62 18.73 17.67
C SER A 68 21.77 18.88 18.66
N THR A 69 22.30 17.77 19.21
CA THR A 69 23.31 17.82 20.29
C THR A 69 24.73 17.49 19.85
N ALA A 70 24.92 16.62 18.86
CA ALA A 70 26.23 16.09 18.48
C ALA A 70 26.92 16.89 17.37
N GLY A 71 26.27 17.91 16.81
CA GLY A 71 26.81 18.76 15.75
C GLY A 71 27.22 17.96 14.50
N PRO A 72 26.28 17.26 13.83
CA PRO A 72 26.59 16.45 12.67
C PRO A 72 27.19 17.30 11.54
N ALA A 73 28.09 16.70 10.75
CA ALA A 73 28.63 17.36 9.57
C ALA A 73 27.50 17.77 8.61
N TRP A 74 27.61 18.93 7.99
CA TRP A 74 26.65 19.43 7.00
C TRP A 74 26.38 18.43 5.87
N SER A 75 27.39 17.63 5.49
CA SER A 75 27.25 16.55 4.51
C SER A 75 26.20 15.51 4.93
N THR A 76 26.14 15.15 6.22
CA THR A 76 25.14 14.21 6.75
C THR A 76 23.73 14.78 6.67
N ILE A 77 23.56 16.06 7.03
CA ILE A 77 22.26 16.73 6.98
C ILE A 77 21.76 16.82 5.53
N ILE A 78 22.61 17.29 4.61
CA ILE A 78 22.27 17.41 3.19
C ILE A 78 21.94 16.03 2.60
N PHE A 79 22.75 15.01 2.89
CA PHE A 79 22.52 13.65 2.41
C PHE A 79 21.17 13.09 2.90
N HIS A 80 20.83 13.33 4.16
CA HIS A 80 19.53 12.95 4.73
C HIS A 80 18.39 13.65 4.01
N CYS A 81 18.44 14.98 3.84
CA CYS A 81 17.41 15.74 3.16
C CYS A 81 17.21 15.30 1.70
N VAL A 82 18.30 15.09 0.95
CA VAL A 82 18.24 14.64 -0.45
C VAL A 82 17.62 13.25 -0.54
N THR A 83 18.03 12.34 0.33
CA THR A 83 17.52 10.97 0.35
C THR A 83 16.04 10.95 0.75
N PHE A 84 15.63 11.79 1.71
CA PHE A 84 14.23 11.94 2.11
C PHE A 84 13.35 12.43 0.96
N VAL A 85 13.74 13.51 0.27
CA VAL A 85 12.99 14.04 -0.89
C VAL A 85 12.95 13.02 -2.02
N PHE A 86 14.07 12.34 -2.29
CA PHE A 86 14.13 11.30 -3.32
C PHE A 86 13.19 10.12 -2.99
N ALA A 87 13.17 9.66 -1.74
CA ALA A 87 12.28 8.60 -1.28
C ALA A 87 10.79 9.01 -1.38
N LEU A 88 10.44 10.23 -0.96
CA LEU A 88 9.09 10.77 -1.10
C LEU A 88 8.66 10.88 -2.56
N PHE A 89 9.56 11.29 -3.45
CA PHE A 89 9.30 11.33 -4.88
C PHE A 89 9.02 9.93 -5.44
N GLY A 90 9.80 8.92 -5.04
CA GLY A 90 9.54 7.53 -5.41
C GLY A 90 8.15 7.05 -4.99
N LEU A 91 7.78 7.29 -3.73
CA LEU A 91 6.47 6.91 -3.20
C LEU A 91 5.34 7.62 -3.94
N THR A 92 5.40 8.94 -4.08
CA THR A 92 4.30 9.72 -4.69
C THR A 92 4.25 9.49 -6.20
N ALA A 93 5.33 9.80 -6.92
CA ALA A 93 5.34 9.69 -8.38
C ALA A 93 5.20 8.24 -8.83
N GLY A 94 5.90 7.30 -8.21
CA GLY A 94 5.81 5.88 -8.55
C GLY A 94 4.41 5.32 -8.33
N SER A 95 3.90 5.41 -7.11
CA SER A 95 2.60 4.86 -6.75
C SER A 95 1.48 5.42 -7.61
N HIS A 96 1.46 6.74 -7.85
CA HIS A 96 0.45 7.36 -8.70
C HIS A 96 0.61 6.94 -10.16
N LEU A 97 1.84 6.94 -10.67
CA LEU A 97 2.13 6.56 -12.05
C LEU A 97 1.57 5.17 -12.38
N TRP A 98 1.87 4.17 -11.56
CA TRP A 98 1.45 2.79 -11.78
C TRP A 98 0.02 2.53 -11.34
N SER A 99 -0.52 3.28 -10.39
CA SER A 99 -1.93 3.12 -9.98
C SER A 99 -2.90 3.62 -11.04
N TYR A 100 -2.59 4.75 -11.67
CA TYR A 100 -3.44 5.35 -12.70
C TYR A 100 -2.99 5.04 -14.14
N ASN A 101 -1.81 4.45 -14.32
CA ASN A 101 -1.16 4.34 -15.63
C ASN A 101 -1.08 5.68 -16.37
N ALA A 102 -0.85 6.75 -15.62
CA ALA A 102 -0.94 8.12 -16.13
C ALA A 102 0.11 8.42 -17.21
N VAL A 103 1.32 7.83 -17.11
CA VAL A 103 2.43 8.06 -18.04
C VAL A 103 3.15 6.74 -18.35
N LYS A 104 3.54 6.54 -19.60
CA LYS A 104 4.44 5.43 -19.99
C LYS A 104 5.89 5.82 -19.67
N ALA A 105 6.35 5.49 -18.47
CA ALA A 105 7.74 5.75 -18.09
C ALA A 105 8.73 4.90 -18.91
N LYS A 106 9.83 5.52 -19.34
CA LYS A 106 10.97 4.81 -19.94
C LYS A 106 11.67 3.94 -18.89
N LEU A 107 12.39 2.90 -19.33
CA LEU A 107 13.06 1.93 -18.46
C LEU A 107 13.88 2.58 -17.33
N LEU A 108 14.71 3.58 -17.66
CA LEU A 108 15.55 4.26 -16.67
C LEU A 108 14.72 4.92 -15.56
N LEU A 109 13.65 5.63 -15.93
CA LEU A 109 12.77 6.28 -14.97
C LEU A 109 12.06 5.25 -14.08
N GLN A 110 11.64 4.10 -14.65
CA GLN A 110 11.04 3.03 -13.85
C GLN A 110 12.01 2.49 -12.80
N ILE A 111 13.27 2.25 -13.17
CA ILE A 111 14.30 1.77 -12.26
C ILE A 111 14.54 2.79 -11.13
N ILE A 112 14.67 4.07 -11.46
CA ILE A 112 14.86 5.15 -10.48
C ILE A 112 13.68 5.20 -9.50
N LEU A 113 12.45 5.18 -10.00
CA LEU A 113 11.25 5.24 -9.16
C LEU A 113 11.10 4.00 -8.29
N ILE A 114 11.47 2.81 -8.78
CA ILE A 114 11.50 1.59 -7.99
C ILE A 114 12.50 1.75 -6.85
N ILE A 115 13.76 2.10 -7.13
CA ILE A 115 14.79 2.28 -6.09
C ILE A 115 14.32 3.29 -5.04
N ALA A 116 13.82 4.44 -5.48
CA ALA A 116 13.26 5.47 -4.62
C ALA A 116 12.09 4.95 -3.76
N SER A 117 11.20 4.13 -4.33
CA SER A 117 10.08 3.53 -3.59
C SER A 117 10.56 2.55 -2.52
N TYR A 118 11.57 1.73 -2.80
CA TYR A 118 12.10 0.77 -1.81
C TYR A 118 12.79 1.47 -0.63
N LEU A 119 13.32 2.69 -0.81
CA LEU A 119 13.86 3.49 0.30
C LEU A 119 12.79 3.91 1.32
N THR A 120 11.51 3.91 0.94
CA THR A 120 10.40 4.25 1.84
C THR A 120 9.98 3.11 2.76
N PHE A 121 10.44 1.89 2.48
CA PHE A 121 10.05 0.66 3.17
C PHE A 121 8.52 0.38 3.19
N GLN A 122 7.73 1.01 2.32
CA GLN A 122 6.27 0.82 2.21
C GLN A 122 5.86 -0.38 1.34
N TYR A 123 6.52 -1.52 1.55
CA TYR A 123 6.32 -2.77 0.80
C TYR A 123 6.62 -2.66 -0.71
N SER A 124 6.29 -3.70 -1.46
CA SER A 124 6.53 -3.74 -2.91
C SER A 124 5.57 -2.81 -3.66
N VAL A 125 6.03 -2.28 -4.80
CA VAL A 125 5.24 -1.41 -5.69
C VAL A 125 3.90 -2.05 -6.08
N LEU A 126 3.86 -3.37 -6.30
CA LEU A 126 2.62 -4.09 -6.64
C LEU A 126 1.58 -4.01 -5.51
N ASN A 127 2.02 -4.10 -4.25
CA ASN A 127 1.15 -3.99 -3.09
C ASN A 127 0.58 -2.59 -2.96
N ASN A 128 1.45 -1.60 -3.09
CA ASN A 128 1.05 -0.21 -3.03
C ASN A 128 0.00 0.11 -4.11
N VAL A 129 0.24 -0.31 -5.37
CA VAL A 129 -0.74 -0.13 -6.46
C VAL A 129 -2.06 -0.83 -6.19
N ARG A 130 -2.03 -2.07 -5.66
CA ARG A 130 -3.25 -2.80 -5.30
C ARG A 130 -4.05 -2.04 -4.25
N ASP A 131 -3.41 -1.68 -3.14
CA ASP A 131 -4.08 -1.05 -2.01
C ASP A 131 -4.56 0.37 -2.39
N HIS A 132 -3.82 1.11 -3.22
CA HIS A 132 -4.23 2.41 -3.76
C HIS A 132 -5.45 2.32 -4.67
N ARG A 133 -5.45 1.39 -5.64
CA ARG A 133 -6.63 1.15 -6.51
C ARG A 133 -7.86 0.74 -5.70
N LEU A 134 -7.66 -0.09 -4.68
CA LEU A 134 -8.73 -0.54 -3.80
C LEU A 134 -9.29 0.61 -2.95
N HIS A 135 -8.42 1.44 -2.39
CA HIS A 135 -8.78 2.64 -1.64
C HIS A 135 -9.63 3.60 -2.48
N HIS A 136 -9.22 3.92 -3.71
CA HIS A 136 -10.01 4.79 -4.58
C HIS A 136 -11.34 4.19 -5.02
N ARG A 137 -11.45 2.87 -5.10
CA ARG A 137 -12.68 2.20 -5.53
C ARG A 137 -13.71 2.05 -4.41
N TYR A 138 -13.24 1.85 -3.17
CA TYR A 138 -14.09 1.55 -2.03
C TYR A 138 -13.85 2.49 -0.84
N THR A 139 -13.51 3.75 -1.13
CA THR A 139 -13.22 4.80 -0.16
C THR A 139 -14.29 4.84 0.94
N ASP A 140 -13.86 4.97 2.20
CA ASP A 140 -14.71 5.04 3.38
C ASP A 140 -15.56 3.78 3.67
N THR A 141 -15.27 2.64 3.06
CA THR A 141 -15.94 1.36 3.33
C THR A 141 -15.03 0.35 4.04
N ASP A 142 -15.58 -0.81 4.42
CA ASP A 142 -14.79 -1.89 5.04
C ASP A 142 -13.77 -2.57 4.10
N ALA A 143 -13.85 -2.30 2.80
CA ALA A 143 -12.89 -2.75 1.81
C ALA A 143 -11.76 -1.73 1.56
N ASP A 144 -11.81 -0.56 2.20
CA ASP A 144 -10.73 0.41 2.20
C ASP A 144 -9.62 -0.02 3.19
N PRO A 145 -8.38 -0.27 2.72
CA PRO A 145 -7.26 -0.67 3.58
C PRO A 145 -6.98 0.29 4.73
N HIS A 146 -7.10 1.60 4.48
CA HIS A 146 -6.73 2.66 5.43
C HIS A 146 -7.90 3.61 5.69
N ASN A 147 -9.11 3.03 5.78
CA ASN A 147 -10.37 3.71 6.01
C ASN A 147 -10.30 4.80 7.10
N ALA A 148 -10.51 6.05 6.71
CA ALA A 148 -10.47 7.22 7.59
C ALA A 148 -11.58 7.24 8.66
N THR A 149 -12.72 6.61 8.37
CA THR A 149 -13.86 6.54 9.30
C THR A 149 -13.55 5.74 10.57
N ARG A 150 -12.50 4.91 10.54
CA ARG A 150 -12.01 4.12 11.69
C ARG A 150 -11.16 4.93 12.67
N GLY A 151 -10.97 6.22 12.38
CA GLY A 151 -10.22 7.17 13.19
C GLY A 151 -8.84 7.49 12.62
N ILE A 152 -8.33 8.67 12.99
CA ILE A 152 -7.06 9.24 12.50
C ILE A 152 -5.89 8.30 12.75
N PHE A 153 -5.84 7.66 13.91
CA PHE A 153 -4.77 6.71 14.23
C PHE A 153 -4.78 5.50 13.28
N PHE A 154 -5.97 4.98 12.96
CA PHE A 154 -6.11 3.82 12.08
C PHE A 154 -5.65 4.15 10.65
N SER A 155 -6.13 5.25 10.08
CA SER A 155 -5.76 5.65 8.71
C SER A 155 -4.30 6.07 8.59
N HIS A 156 -3.68 6.58 9.67
CA HIS A 156 -2.28 6.98 9.66
C HIS A 156 -1.31 5.80 9.82
N LEU A 157 -1.42 5.03 10.92
CA LEU A 157 -0.49 3.95 11.26
C LEU A 157 -1.20 2.63 11.60
N GLY A 158 -2.41 2.67 12.15
CA GLY A 158 -3.07 1.49 12.68
C GLY A 158 -3.33 0.41 11.64
N TRP A 159 -3.61 0.77 10.39
CA TRP A 159 -3.80 -0.17 9.28
C TRP A 159 -2.57 -1.03 8.97
N LEU A 160 -1.36 -0.57 9.32
CA LEU A 160 -0.11 -1.32 9.19
C LEU A 160 0.12 -2.27 10.37
N LEU A 161 -0.48 -1.99 11.52
CA LEU A 161 -0.25 -2.71 12.78
C LEU A 161 -1.25 -3.84 13.00
N VAL A 162 -2.35 -3.88 12.25
CA VAL A 162 -3.42 -4.88 12.40
C VAL A 162 -3.60 -5.66 11.12
N LYS A 163 -4.15 -6.87 11.23
CA LYS A 163 -4.56 -7.63 10.05
C LYS A 163 -5.65 -6.88 9.29
N LYS A 164 -5.59 -6.88 7.95
CA LYS A 164 -6.63 -6.21 7.16
C LYS A 164 -7.96 -6.95 7.26
N HIS A 165 -9.02 -6.17 7.09
CA HIS A 165 -10.39 -6.66 7.14
C HIS A 165 -10.64 -7.71 6.03
N PRO A 166 -11.44 -8.76 6.27
CA PRO A 166 -11.73 -9.79 5.26
C PRO A 166 -12.25 -9.24 3.92
N GLU A 167 -13.01 -8.14 3.96
CA GLU A 167 -13.50 -7.48 2.75
C GLU A 167 -12.39 -6.91 1.87
N VAL A 168 -11.30 -6.41 2.47
CA VAL A 168 -10.13 -5.92 1.71
C VAL A 168 -9.53 -7.06 0.89
N LYS A 169 -9.45 -8.27 1.46
CA LYS A 169 -8.94 -9.46 0.76
C LYS A 169 -9.91 -9.97 -0.29
N ARG A 170 -11.21 -10.00 0.04
CA ARG A 170 -12.26 -10.46 -0.88
C ARG A 170 -12.30 -9.58 -2.12
N ARG A 171 -12.32 -8.26 -1.94
CA ARG A 171 -12.41 -7.28 -3.02
C ARG A 171 -11.09 -7.02 -3.74
N GLY A 172 -9.96 -7.17 -3.04
CA GLY A 172 -8.63 -7.09 -3.63
C GLY A 172 -8.38 -8.10 -4.74
N LYS A 173 -9.09 -9.24 -4.76
CA LYS A 173 -9.01 -10.25 -5.83
C LYS A 173 -9.58 -9.75 -7.17
N PHE A 174 -10.54 -8.84 -7.13
CA PHE A 174 -11.17 -8.26 -8.32
C PHE A 174 -10.46 -6.99 -8.81
N THR A 175 -9.39 -6.57 -8.11
CA THR A 175 -8.56 -5.45 -8.56
C THR A 175 -7.69 -5.92 -9.72
N ASP A 176 -7.91 -5.34 -10.91
CA ASP A 176 -7.05 -5.61 -12.06
C ASP A 176 -5.63 -5.11 -11.76
N LEU A 177 -4.65 -5.99 -11.96
CA LEU A 177 -3.21 -5.74 -11.79
C LEU A 177 -2.41 -6.32 -12.95
N ARG A 178 -3.06 -6.71 -14.06
CA ARG A 178 -2.41 -7.36 -15.20
C ARG A 178 -1.34 -6.45 -15.81
N ASP A 179 -1.63 -5.16 -15.88
CA ASP A 179 -0.73 -4.12 -16.37
C ASP A 179 0.58 -4.04 -15.57
N VAL A 180 0.48 -4.09 -14.24
CA VAL A 180 1.66 -4.06 -13.35
C VAL A 180 2.42 -5.37 -13.40
N LYS A 181 1.71 -6.50 -13.40
CA LYS A 181 2.30 -7.85 -13.44
C LYS A 181 2.97 -8.16 -14.79
N ALA A 182 2.50 -7.57 -15.88
CA ALA A 182 3.09 -7.71 -17.20
C ALA A 182 4.45 -7.00 -17.31
N ASN A 183 4.75 -6.04 -16.42
CA ASN A 183 6.01 -5.31 -16.46
C ASN A 183 7.13 -6.08 -15.71
N PRO A 184 8.14 -6.62 -16.41
CA PRO A 184 9.20 -7.40 -15.80
C PRO A 184 10.07 -6.56 -14.85
N VAL A 185 10.19 -5.25 -15.09
CA VAL A 185 10.99 -4.33 -14.26
C VAL A 185 10.40 -4.20 -12.86
N LEU A 186 9.07 -4.15 -12.76
CA LEU A 186 8.34 -4.09 -11.48
C LEU A 186 8.33 -5.45 -10.78
N MET A 187 8.25 -6.53 -11.57
CA MET A 187 8.20 -7.89 -11.03
C MET A 187 9.57 -8.41 -10.58
N PHE A 188 10.67 -7.90 -11.13
CA PHE A 188 12.03 -8.27 -10.77
C PHE A 188 12.31 -8.11 -9.27
N PRO A 189 12.13 -6.92 -8.64
CA PRO A 189 12.35 -6.75 -7.21
C PRO A 189 11.22 -7.34 -6.35
N HIS A 190 10.00 -7.50 -6.91
CA HIS A 190 8.87 -8.10 -6.18
C HIS A 190 9.07 -9.59 -5.86
N LYS A 191 9.68 -10.36 -6.78
CA LYS A 191 9.94 -11.80 -6.58
C LYS A 191 10.79 -12.11 -5.33
N PRO A 192 11.99 -11.53 -5.16
CA PRO A 192 12.80 -11.75 -3.96
C PRO A 192 12.13 -11.17 -2.72
N PHE A 193 11.47 -10.00 -2.83
CA PHE A 193 10.68 -9.43 -1.73
C PHE A 193 9.63 -10.42 -1.20
N LYS A 194 8.86 -11.05 -2.10
CA LYS A 194 7.86 -12.05 -1.74
C LYS A 194 8.47 -13.30 -1.07
N GLN A 195 9.69 -13.68 -1.44
CA GLN A 195 10.38 -14.82 -0.86
C GLN A 195 10.90 -14.51 0.55
N CYS A 196 11.50 -13.34 0.76
CA CYS A 196 12.04 -12.93 2.06
C CYS A 196 10.95 -12.66 3.10
N PHE A 197 9.85 -12.02 2.71
CA PHE A 197 8.76 -11.66 3.62
C PHE A 197 7.67 -12.74 3.70
N GLY A 198 7.80 -13.84 2.94
CA GLY A 198 6.86 -14.95 2.94
C GLY A 198 5.54 -14.66 2.20
N ARG A 199 4.96 -15.71 1.61
CA ARG A 199 3.74 -15.65 0.77
C ARG A 199 2.53 -15.04 1.51
N GLU A 200 2.46 -15.23 2.84
CA GLU A 200 1.39 -14.71 3.68
C GLU A 200 1.50 -13.21 4.01
N GLN A 201 2.69 -12.63 4.17
CA GLN A 201 2.80 -11.20 4.53
C GLN A 201 2.41 -10.27 3.39
N VAL A 202 2.55 -10.73 2.14
CA VAL A 202 2.42 -9.88 0.95
C VAL A 202 0.98 -9.76 0.45
N LEU A 203 0.10 -10.74 0.70
CA LEU A 203 -1.27 -10.71 0.17
C LEU A 203 -2.37 -11.03 1.19
N ASP A 204 -2.06 -11.80 2.25
CA ASP A 204 -3.06 -12.47 3.10
C ASP A 204 -2.94 -12.20 4.63
N ARG A 205 -1.86 -11.62 5.16
CA ARG A 205 -1.79 -11.14 6.57
C ARG A 205 -2.18 -9.67 6.69
N LEU A 206 -1.93 -8.91 5.64
CA LEU A 206 -2.51 -7.59 5.40
C LEU A 206 -3.73 -7.78 4.48
#